data_AF-A0A1I6JB54-F1
#
_entry.id   AF-A0A1I6JB54-F1
#
_cell.length_a   1.000
_cell.length_b   1.000
_cell.length_c   1.000
_cell.angle_alpha   90.00
_cell.angle_beta   90.00
_cell.angle_gamma   90.00
#
_symmetry.space_group_name_H-M   'P 1'
#
loop_
_entity.id
_entity.type
_entity.pdbx_description
1 polymer ?
#
loop_
_entity_poly.entity_id
_entity_poly.type
_entity_poly.pdbx_seq_one_letter_code
_entity_poly.pdbx_strand_id
1 'polypeptide(L)'
;MSGGYQRGRGDGLDVLIQDIREIQRRLRELEIPSGTQNASLVAQVQAKLAELDATVEALVAAYVDAFTYNTSEIDAKVASPGNIAPGNVTASGTGSFGGTVTTGGDMNAAGYIRGGNVYGNILSVDYRNVYVTGVDGALGHVPSSRRYKQDESEATFDAVAAVDSGVVKWFRYIAAVDALGEDAPYVLGGIAEQFAQSGLAHTVGEDAEGLPESIEDRPLLFTLMLAVQQLSARVRTLEAD
;
A
#
# COMPACT_ATOMS: atom_id res chain seq x y z
N MET A 1 127.58 8.19 -40.91
CA MET A 1 126.83 7.83 -42.14
C MET A 1 125.69 6.95 -41.66
N SER A 2 124.44 7.41 -41.57
CA SER A 2 123.52 7.92 -42.59
C SER A 2 122.38 6.90 -42.74
N GLY A 3 121.13 7.39 -42.72
CA GLY A 3 120.04 6.73 -43.44
C GLY A 3 118.95 6.12 -42.58
N GLY A 4 117.99 6.96 -42.15
CA GLY A 4 116.63 6.49 -41.93
C GLY A 4 115.82 6.56 -43.23
N TYR A 5 114.90 5.61 -43.43
CA TYR A 5 113.68 5.63 -44.27
C TYR A 5 112.94 4.30 -43.96
N GLN A 6 111.63 4.09 -43.99
CA GLN A 6 110.39 4.86 -43.86
C GLN A 6 109.26 3.80 -43.70
N ARG A 7 108.11 4.16 -43.13
CA ARG A 7 106.97 3.26 -42.83
C ARG A 7 106.25 2.72 -44.09
N GLY A 8 105.62 1.55 -43.95
CA GLY A 8 104.45 1.06 -44.72
C GLY A 8 104.09 -0.39 -44.34
N ARG A 9 103.19 -0.65 -43.39
CA ARG A 9 101.70 -0.75 -43.47
C ARG A 9 101.18 -2.09 -44.08
N GLY A 10 100.82 -3.01 -43.19
CA GLY A 10 99.95 -4.18 -43.34
C GLY A 10 99.73 -4.70 -41.90
N ASP A 11 98.52 -4.87 -41.36
CA ASP A 11 97.31 -5.40 -41.97
C ASP A 11 96.05 -4.71 -41.40
N GLY A 12 95.16 -4.21 -42.26
CA GLY A 12 93.97 -3.44 -41.87
C GLY A 12 92.91 -4.24 -41.11
N LEU A 13 93.05 -5.57 -41.06
CA LEU A 13 92.20 -6.48 -40.29
C LEU A 13 92.28 -6.24 -38.78
N ASP A 14 93.46 -5.92 -38.24
CA ASP A 14 93.61 -5.68 -36.80
C ASP A 14 92.90 -4.41 -36.35
N VAL A 15 92.89 -3.37 -37.20
CA VAL A 15 92.16 -2.12 -36.96
C VAL A 15 90.65 -2.37 -37.03
N LEU A 16 90.18 -3.13 -38.03
CA LEU A 16 88.76 -3.47 -38.16
C LEU A 16 88.26 -4.33 -36.99
N ILE A 17 89.07 -5.28 -36.51
CA ILE A 17 88.74 -6.11 -35.33
C ILE A 17 88.70 -5.26 -34.06
N GLN A 18 89.61 -4.29 -33.91
CA GLN A 18 89.54 -3.32 -32.82
C GLN A 18 88.28 -2.46 -32.89
N ASP A 19 87.94 -1.97 -34.07
CA ASP A 19 86.73 -1.15 -34.27
C ASP A 19 85.46 -1.95 -34.00
N ILE A 20 85.37 -3.21 -34.45
CA ILE A 20 84.21 -4.08 -34.14
C ILE A 20 84.12 -4.38 -32.64
N ARG A 21 85.24 -4.63 -31.96
CA ARG A 21 85.25 -4.85 -30.49
C ARG A 21 84.85 -3.59 -29.73
N GLU A 22 85.30 -2.43 -30.18
CA GLU A 22 84.92 -1.13 -29.61
C GLU A 22 83.44 -0.82 -29.86
N ILE A 23 82.92 -1.10 -31.05
CA ILE A 23 81.49 -0.98 -31.36
C ILE A 23 80.68 -1.95 -30.49
N GLN A 24 81.09 -3.21 -30.35
CA GLN A 24 80.41 -4.19 -29.48
C GLN A 24 80.48 -3.82 -27.99
N ARG A 25 81.55 -3.14 -27.57
CA ARG A 25 81.68 -2.62 -26.20
C ARG A 25 80.72 -1.45 -25.99
N ARG A 26 80.70 -0.48 -26.91
CA ARG A 26 79.76 0.65 -26.90
C ARG A 26 78.31 0.21 -27.02
N LEU A 27 78.02 -0.80 -27.82
CA LEU A 27 76.69 -1.40 -27.93
C LEU A 27 76.27 -2.00 -26.59
N ARG A 28 77.14 -2.78 -25.93
CA ARG A 28 76.86 -3.32 -24.58
C ARG A 28 76.68 -2.22 -23.53
N GLU A 29 77.46 -1.15 -23.60
CA GLU A 29 77.30 0.02 -22.71
C GLU A 29 76.01 0.80 -22.98
N LEU A 30 75.48 0.76 -24.21
CA LEU A 30 74.19 1.35 -24.59
C LEU A 30 72.99 0.42 -24.30
N GLU A 31 73.19 -0.89 -24.37
CA GLU A 31 72.18 -1.92 -24.13
C GLU A 31 71.94 -2.18 -22.64
N ILE A 32 72.90 -1.81 -21.77
CA ILE A 32 72.73 -1.87 -20.32
C ILE A 32 72.15 -0.52 -19.87
N PRO A 33 70.89 -0.46 -19.39
CA PRO A 33 70.31 0.79 -18.90
C PRO A 33 71.23 1.39 -17.84
N SER A 34 71.68 2.62 -18.07
CA SER A 34 72.55 3.30 -17.13
C SER A 34 71.83 3.48 -15.79
N GLY A 35 72.57 3.46 -14.68
CA GLY A 35 72.01 3.69 -13.34
C GLY A 35 71.16 4.98 -13.26
N THR A 36 71.52 6.00 -14.05
CA THR A 36 70.77 7.25 -14.20
C THR A 36 69.43 7.08 -14.93
N GLN A 37 69.36 6.27 -16.00
CA GLN A 37 68.11 5.94 -16.69
C GLN A 37 67.17 5.15 -15.78
N ASN A 38 67.71 4.18 -15.04
CA ASN A 38 66.93 3.41 -14.06
C ASN A 38 66.45 4.30 -12.90
N ALA A 39 67.28 5.19 -12.36
CA ALA A 39 66.89 6.13 -11.32
C ALA A 39 65.81 7.12 -11.81
N SER A 40 65.91 7.61 -13.04
CA SER A 40 64.90 8.49 -13.65
C SER A 40 63.56 7.76 -13.85
N LEU A 41 63.59 6.50 -14.30
CA LEU A 41 62.39 5.67 -14.42
C LEU A 41 61.74 5.42 -13.06
N VAL A 42 62.52 5.08 -12.04
CA VAL A 42 62.02 4.87 -10.67
C VAL A 42 61.37 6.15 -10.13
N ALA A 43 62.01 7.30 -10.32
CA ALA A 43 61.46 8.59 -9.89
C ALA A 43 60.14 8.92 -10.61
N GLN A 44 60.05 8.64 -11.92
CA GLN A 44 58.82 8.84 -12.69
C GLN A 44 57.69 7.91 -12.23
N VAL A 45 58.01 6.64 -11.98
CA VAL A 45 57.03 5.67 -11.45
C VAL A 45 56.55 6.10 -10.07
N GLN A 46 57.45 6.54 -9.18
CA GLN A 46 57.08 7.06 -7.86
C GLN A 46 56.17 8.29 -7.94
N ALA A 47 56.51 9.25 -8.81
CA ALA A 47 55.68 10.43 -9.03
C ALA A 47 54.28 10.06 -9.56
N LYS A 48 54.21 9.12 -10.51
CA LYS A 48 52.93 8.64 -11.06
C LYS A 48 52.09 7.88 -10.05
N LEU A 49 52.73 7.11 -9.15
CA LEU A 49 52.03 6.44 -8.05
C LEU A 49 51.46 7.46 -7.05
N ALA A 50 52.21 8.51 -6.72
CA ALA A 50 51.73 9.57 -5.84
C ALA A 50 50.57 10.37 -6.47
N GLU A 51 50.64 10.66 -7.77
CA GLU A 51 49.53 11.30 -8.51
C GLU A 51 48.27 10.40 -8.53
N LEU A 52 48.45 9.08 -8.70
CA LEU A 52 47.36 8.12 -8.69
C LEU A 52 46.69 8.04 -7.31
N ASP A 53 47.48 7.98 -6.25
CA ASP A 53 47.01 7.96 -4.86
C ASP A 53 46.14 9.18 -4.55
N ALA A 54 46.65 10.38 -4.84
CA ALA A 54 45.89 11.63 -4.66
C ALA A 54 44.60 11.68 -5.49
N THR A 55 44.61 11.12 -6.70
CA THR A 55 43.42 11.06 -7.56
C THR A 55 42.38 10.10 -6.98
N VAL A 56 42.81 8.95 -6.47
CA VAL A 56 41.93 7.97 -5.84
C VAL A 56 41.31 8.54 -4.56
N GLU A 57 42.09 9.19 -3.69
CA GLU A 57 41.56 9.83 -2.49
C GLU A 57 40.51 10.89 -2.81
N ALA A 58 40.77 11.75 -3.81
CA ALA A 58 39.83 12.78 -4.22
C ALA A 58 38.52 12.18 -4.77
N LEU A 59 38.60 11.10 -5.56
CA LEU A 59 37.43 10.38 -6.06
C LEU A 59 36.63 9.73 -4.93
N VAL A 60 37.30 9.05 -4.00
CA VAL A 60 36.64 8.41 -2.86
C VAL A 60 35.91 9.47 -2.02
N ALA A 61 36.57 10.57 -1.69
CA ALA A 61 35.96 11.66 -0.91
C ALA A 61 34.77 12.32 -1.62
N ALA A 62 34.86 12.54 -2.94
CA ALA A 62 33.79 13.20 -3.69
C ALA A 62 32.56 12.31 -3.91
N TYR A 63 32.75 11.00 -4.06
CA TYR A 63 31.69 10.10 -4.52
C TYR A 63 31.12 9.18 -3.43
N VAL A 64 31.86 8.86 -2.37
CA VAL A 64 31.30 8.00 -1.30
C VAL A 64 30.17 8.72 -0.58
N ASP A 65 30.36 9.96 -0.15
CA ASP A 65 29.32 10.69 0.61
C ASP A 65 28.12 11.10 -0.26
N ALA A 66 28.34 11.29 -1.56
CA ALA A 66 27.28 11.71 -2.49
C ALA A 66 26.41 10.56 -3.01
N PHE A 67 26.94 9.33 -3.06
CA PHE A 67 26.27 8.20 -3.71
C PHE A 67 26.05 6.99 -2.81
N THR A 68 26.54 7.01 -1.57
CA THR A 68 26.29 5.92 -0.63
C THR A 68 25.41 6.39 0.51
N TYR A 69 24.38 5.59 0.79
CA TYR A 69 23.65 5.70 2.04
C TYR A 69 24.24 4.69 3.01
N ASN A 70 24.48 5.11 4.23
CA ASN A 70 24.74 4.14 5.30
C ASN A 70 23.42 3.43 5.68
N THR A 71 23.53 2.32 6.42
CA THR A 71 22.36 1.50 6.79
C THR A 71 21.29 2.31 7.51
N SER A 72 21.67 3.25 8.39
CA SER A 72 20.69 4.06 9.13
C SER A 72 19.92 5.04 8.23
N GLU A 73 20.57 5.59 7.20
CA GLU A 73 19.92 6.46 6.22
C GLU A 73 18.96 5.67 5.33
N ILE A 74 19.33 4.44 4.97
CA ILE A 74 18.44 3.52 4.26
C ILE A 74 17.22 3.20 5.13
N ASP A 75 17.44 2.78 6.37
CA ASP A 75 16.36 2.41 7.30
C ASP A 75 15.41 3.59 7.56
N ALA A 76 15.94 4.80 7.74
CA ALA A 76 15.14 6.01 7.92
C ALA A 76 14.26 6.30 6.68
N LYS A 77 14.81 6.13 5.47
CA LYS A 77 14.06 6.33 4.21
C LYS A 77 13.04 5.24 3.94
N VAL A 78 13.28 4.01 4.39
CA VAL A 78 12.33 2.88 4.28
C VAL A 78 11.21 2.98 5.32
N ALA A 79 11.51 3.44 6.53
CA ALA A 79 10.52 3.61 7.59
C ALA A 79 9.57 4.80 7.32
N SER A 80 10.06 5.83 6.65
CA SER A 80 9.29 7.02 6.30
C SER A 80 9.57 7.44 4.86
N PRO A 81 9.14 6.64 3.86
CA PRO A 81 9.19 7.07 2.48
C PRO A 81 8.33 8.33 2.39
N GLY A 82 8.89 9.42 1.87
CA GLY A 82 8.14 10.65 1.66
C GLY A 82 7.01 10.45 0.63
N ASN A 83 6.56 11.54 0.00
CA ASN A 83 5.55 11.43 -1.05
C ASN A 83 6.05 10.55 -2.21
N ILE A 84 5.37 9.44 -2.48
CA ILE A 84 5.65 8.56 -3.63
C ILE A 84 4.81 9.06 -4.80
N ALA A 85 5.33 10.02 -5.58
CA ALA A 85 4.62 10.60 -6.72
C ALA A 85 5.43 10.51 -8.03
N PRO A 86 4.79 10.20 -9.19
CA PRO A 86 3.50 9.55 -9.37
C PRO A 86 3.70 8.02 -9.38
N GLY A 87 3.45 7.35 -8.27
CA GLY A 87 3.67 5.91 -8.15
C GLY A 87 2.36 5.16 -7.94
N ASN A 88 2.12 4.13 -8.74
CA ASN A 88 1.23 3.07 -8.31
C ASN A 88 1.95 2.30 -7.19
N VAL A 89 1.34 2.23 -6.01
CA VAL A 89 1.84 1.37 -4.93
C VAL A 89 1.15 0.02 -5.05
N THR A 90 1.87 -0.98 -5.52
CA THR A 90 1.38 -2.37 -5.56
C THR A 90 1.97 -3.15 -4.41
N ALA A 91 1.15 -3.49 -3.42
CA ALA A 91 1.50 -4.47 -2.40
C ALA A 91 1.05 -5.86 -2.87
N SER A 92 1.98 -6.82 -2.96
CA SER A 92 1.66 -8.22 -3.28
C SER A 92 1.16 -9.01 -2.06
N GLY A 93 1.19 -8.41 -0.88
CA GLY A 93 0.70 -8.97 0.38
C GLY A 93 -0.24 -8.01 1.12
N THR A 94 -0.39 -8.20 2.42
CA THR A 94 -1.27 -7.36 3.26
C THR A 94 -0.71 -5.95 3.45
N GLY A 95 -1.50 -4.93 3.10
CA GLY A 95 -1.25 -3.54 3.48
C GLY A 95 -1.93 -3.22 4.81
N SER A 96 -1.17 -2.73 5.79
CA SER A 96 -1.70 -2.21 7.06
C SER A 96 -1.45 -0.70 7.12
N PHE A 97 -2.53 0.08 7.20
CA PHE A 97 -2.47 1.53 7.27
C PHE A 97 -2.90 1.97 8.67
N GLY A 98 -2.03 2.69 9.39
CA GLY A 98 -2.33 3.20 10.73
C GLY A 98 -3.19 4.47 10.76
N GLY A 99 -3.71 4.91 9.61
CA GLY A 99 -4.46 6.16 9.45
C GLY A 99 -5.49 6.07 8.33
N THR A 100 -5.99 7.24 7.90
CA THR A 100 -7.01 7.34 6.85
C THR A 100 -6.48 6.95 5.48
N VAL A 101 -7.22 6.10 4.77
CA VAL A 101 -7.02 5.82 3.35
C VAL A 101 -8.01 6.65 2.55
N THR A 102 -7.51 7.63 1.78
CA THR A 102 -8.34 8.47 0.88
C THR A 102 -8.08 8.06 -0.56
N THR A 103 -9.13 7.65 -1.28
CA THR A 103 -9.06 7.33 -2.72
C THR A 103 -9.74 8.42 -3.53
N GLY A 104 -9.07 8.94 -4.56
CA GLY A 104 -9.65 9.93 -5.49
C GLY A 104 -10.52 9.32 -6.60
N GLY A 105 -10.58 7.99 -6.67
CA GLY A 105 -11.38 7.22 -7.64
C GLY A 105 -11.93 5.95 -7.00
N ASP A 106 -12.26 4.97 -7.83
CA ASP A 106 -12.92 3.73 -7.39
C ASP A 106 -12.02 2.87 -6.49
N MET A 107 -12.63 2.27 -5.45
CA MET A 107 -12.06 1.17 -4.69
C MET A 107 -12.68 -0.14 -5.18
N ASN A 108 -11.88 -1.03 -5.75
CA ASN A 108 -12.31 -2.37 -6.15
C ASN A 108 -11.65 -3.42 -5.27
N ALA A 109 -12.47 -4.20 -4.56
CA ALA A 109 -12.03 -5.33 -3.76
C ALA A 109 -12.57 -6.62 -4.41
N ALA A 110 -11.67 -7.56 -4.73
CA ALA A 110 -12.07 -8.87 -5.25
C ALA A 110 -12.76 -9.74 -4.19
N GLY A 111 -12.50 -9.47 -2.91
CA GLY A 111 -13.15 -10.11 -1.76
C GLY A 111 -14.14 -9.17 -1.08
N TYR A 112 -14.14 -9.18 0.25
CA TYR A 112 -15.04 -8.37 1.07
C TYR A 112 -14.36 -7.10 1.56
N ILE A 113 -15.14 -6.01 1.65
CA ILE A 113 -14.80 -4.86 2.47
C ILE A 113 -15.50 -5.08 3.81
N ARG A 114 -14.72 -5.18 4.89
CA ARG A 114 -15.21 -5.34 6.26
C ARG A 114 -14.92 -4.08 7.05
N GLY A 115 -15.95 -3.52 7.67
CA GLY A 115 -15.80 -2.44 8.64
C GLY A 115 -16.20 -2.92 10.02
N GLY A 116 -15.35 -2.70 11.02
CA GLY A 116 -15.79 -2.77 12.41
C GLY A 116 -16.61 -1.52 12.72
N ASN A 117 -17.74 -1.67 13.42
CA ASN A 117 -18.56 -0.53 13.87
C ASN A 117 -19.05 0.37 12.71
N VAL A 118 -19.56 -0.24 11.62
CA VAL A 118 -20.27 0.48 10.56
C VAL A 118 -21.65 0.87 11.07
N TYR A 119 -21.69 1.88 11.93
CA TYR A 119 -22.94 2.50 12.34
C TYR A 119 -23.44 3.40 11.22
N GLY A 120 -24.76 3.61 11.16
CA GLY A 120 -25.36 4.74 10.45
C GLY A 120 -25.00 6.06 11.13
N ASN A 121 -23.71 6.41 11.17
CA ASN A 121 -23.28 7.70 11.67
C ASN A 121 -23.66 8.77 10.65
N ILE A 122 -24.35 9.81 11.12
CA ILE A 122 -24.71 10.98 10.33
C ILE A 122 -23.42 11.71 9.95
N LEU A 123 -22.92 11.50 8.72
CA LEU A 123 -21.67 12.11 8.24
C LEU A 123 -21.88 13.16 7.12
N SER A 124 -23.06 13.27 6.50
CA SER A 124 -23.42 14.38 5.57
C SER A 124 -24.92 14.45 5.24
N VAL A 125 -25.34 15.12 4.15
CA VAL A 125 -26.75 15.32 3.75
C VAL A 125 -27.31 14.27 2.77
N ASP A 126 -26.48 13.39 2.21
CA ASP A 126 -26.91 12.41 1.19
C ASP A 126 -26.60 10.96 1.65
N TYR A 127 -27.64 10.16 1.91
CA TYR A 127 -27.54 8.78 2.42
C TYR A 127 -28.02 7.74 1.41
N ARG A 128 -27.43 6.54 1.48
CA ARG A 128 -27.92 5.32 0.82
C ARG A 128 -27.89 4.16 1.81
N ASN A 129 -28.93 3.33 1.82
CA ASN A 129 -28.97 2.12 2.63
C ASN A 129 -27.97 1.09 2.08
N VAL A 130 -27.13 0.55 2.96
CA VAL A 130 -26.19 -0.54 2.65
C VAL A 130 -26.49 -1.69 3.60
N TYR A 131 -26.52 -2.92 3.09
CA TYR A 131 -26.67 -4.09 3.93
C TYR A 131 -25.31 -4.55 4.40
N VAL A 132 -25.21 -4.82 5.70
CA VAL A 132 -24.00 -5.33 6.35
C VAL A 132 -24.33 -6.69 6.94
N THR A 133 -23.47 -7.69 6.72
CA THR A 133 -23.61 -8.98 7.38
C THR A 133 -23.27 -8.86 8.87
N GLY A 134 -24.14 -9.35 9.75
CA GLY A 134 -23.91 -9.29 11.20
C GLY A 134 -22.71 -10.11 11.68
N VAL A 135 -22.29 -11.13 10.92
CA VAL A 135 -21.21 -12.05 11.33
C VAL A 135 -19.82 -11.48 11.06
N ASP A 136 -19.62 -10.79 9.94
CA ASP A 136 -18.28 -10.36 9.51
C ASP A 136 -18.20 -8.92 8.99
N GLY A 137 -19.27 -8.15 9.12
CA GLY A 137 -19.28 -6.73 8.76
C GLY A 137 -19.14 -6.50 7.25
N ALA A 138 -19.43 -7.50 6.43
CA ALA A 138 -19.28 -7.42 4.98
C ALA A 138 -20.44 -6.62 4.37
N LEU A 139 -20.09 -5.65 3.53
CA LEU A 139 -21.07 -4.89 2.76
C LEU A 139 -21.60 -5.75 1.60
N GLY A 140 -22.92 -5.79 1.42
CA GLY A 140 -23.55 -6.66 0.44
C GLY A 140 -24.87 -6.15 -0.14
N HIS A 141 -25.46 -6.96 -1.00
CA HIS A 141 -26.80 -6.75 -1.56
C HIS A 141 -27.70 -7.91 -1.16
N VAL A 142 -29.01 -7.66 -1.04
CA VAL A 142 -29.98 -8.72 -0.71
C VAL A 142 -30.73 -9.16 -1.97
N PRO A 143 -30.42 -10.34 -2.54
CA PRO A 143 -31.12 -10.83 -3.72
C PRO A 143 -32.57 -11.21 -3.39
N SER A 144 -33.53 -10.86 -4.25
CA SER A 144 -34.96 -11.18 -4.06
C SER A 144 -35.55 -12.12 -5.13
N SER A 145 -34.72 -12.66 -6.03
CA SER A 145 -35.19 -13.61 -7.05
C SER A 145 -35.54 -14.97 -6.44
N ARG A 146 -36.60 -15.62 -6.94
CA ARG A 146 -36.96 -17.02 -6.62
C ARG A 146 -35.79 -17.99 -6.77
N ARG A 147 -34.83 -17.71 -7.66
CA ARG A 147 -33.60 -18.52 -7.82
C ARG A 147 -32.73 -18.60 -6.57
N TYR A 148 -32.91 -17.68 -5.62
CA TYR A 148 -32.19 -17.61 -4.36
C TYR A 148 -33.10 -17.83 -3.14
N LYS A 149 -34.33 -18.34 -3.35
CA LYS A 149 -35.31 -18.61 -2.29
C LYS A 149 -35.72 -20.08 -2.34
N GLN A 150 -36.02 -20.63 -1.18
CA GLN A 150 -36.51 -21.99 -0.99
C GLN A 150 -37.70 -21.96 -0.02
N ASP A 151 -38.53 -23.00 -0.04
CA ASP A 151 -39.66 -23.17 0.89
C ASP A 151 -40.64 -21.98 0.92
N GLU A 152 -41.06 -21.52 -0.27
CA GLU A 152 -42.00 -20.41 -0.38
C GLU A 152 -43.41 -20.78 0.12
N SER A 153 -43.93 -20.04 1.08
CA SER A 153 -45.31 -20.08 1.52
C SER A 153 -45.88 -18.68 1.70
N GLU A 154 -47.21 -18.56 1.65
CA GLU A 154 -47.88 -17.32 2.03
C GLU A 154 -47.72 -17.06 3.54
N ALA A 155 -47.63 -15.79 3.93
CA ALA A 155 -47.61 -15.39 5.33
C ALA A 155 -49.05 -15.37 5.89
N THR A 156 -49.27 -16.05 7.01
CA THR A 156 -50.63 -16.35 7.54
C THR A 156 -50.90 -15.82 8.95
N PHE A 157 -50.06 -14.94 9.49
CA PHE A 157 -50.27 -14.33 10.81
C PHE A 157 -51.21 -13.12 10.75
N ASP A 158 -51.80 -12.73 11.90
CA ASP A 158 -52.64 -11.53 12.01
C ASP A 158 -51.78 -10.27 12.04
N ALA A 159 -51.47 -9.75 10.84
CA ALA A 159 -50.63 -8.59 10.67
C ALA A 159 -51.33 -7.31 11.15
N VAL A 160 -52.66 -7.25 11.10
CA VAL A 160 -53.42 -6.10 11.59
C VAL A 160 -53.27 -6.00 13.11
N ALA A 161 -53.50 -7.09 13.85
CA ALA A 161 -53.34 -7.10 15.31
C ALA A 161 -51.88 -6.83 15.73
N ALA A 162 -50.91 -7.40 15.00
CA ALA A 162 -49.49 -7.20 15.30
C ALA A 162 -49.04 -5.75 15.06
N VAL A 163 -49.49 -5.12 13.97
CA VAL A 163 -49.19 -3.70 13.68
C VAL A 163 -49.93 -2.76 14.64
N ASP A 164 -51.18 -3.06 15.00
CA ASP A 164 -51.98 -2.25 15.94
C ASP A 164 -51.37 -2.22 17.35
N SER A 165 -50.79 -3.35 17.78
CA SER A 165 -50.05 -3.44 19.04
C SER A 165 -48.60 -2.94 18.95
N GLY A 166 -48.03 -2.80 17.75
CA GLY A 166 -46.71 -2.23 17.51
C GLY A 166 -46.72 -0.71 17.64
N VAL A 167 -46.34 -0.18 18.81
CA VAL A 167 -46.42 1.26 19.08
C VAL A 167 -45.26 2.02 18.43
N VAL A 168 -45.59 2.89 17.48
CA VAL A 168 -44.65 3.90 16.95
C VAL A 168 -44.45 5.01 17.98
N LYS A 169 -43.20 5.45 18.14
CA LYS A 169 -42.78 6.47 19.11
C LYS A 169 -41.93 7.55 18.46
N TRP A 170 -41.99 8.73 19.04
CA TRP A 170 -40.95 9.73 18.92
C TRP A 170 -39.94 9.53 20.06
N PHE A 171 -38.66 9.43 19.73
CA PHE A 171 -37.60 9.27 20.72
C PHE A 171 -36.38 10.11 20.34
N ARG A 172 -35.45 10.27 21.28
CA ARG A 172 -34.13 10.85 21.05
C ARG A 172 -33.09 9.80 21.44
N TYR A 173 -32.02 9.68 20.67
CA TYR A 173 -30.92 8.79 21.04
C TYR A 173 -30.19 9.33 22.27
N ILE A 174 -29.85 8.46 23.23
CA ILE A 174 -29.12 8.84 24.45
C ILE A 174 -27.84 9.61 24.08
N ALA A 175 -27.04 9.07 23.16
CA ALA A 175 -25.82 9.73 22.69
C ALA A 175 -26.05 11.12 22.06
N ALA A 176 -27.19 11.32 21.38
CA ALA A 176 -27.53 12.63 20.82
C ALA A 176 -27.92 13.63 21.90
N VAL A 177 -28.65 13.19 22.93
CA VAL A 177 -28.99 14.00 24.12
C VAL A 177 -27.73 14.34 24.92
N ASP A 178 -26.82 13.39 25.11
CA ASP A 178 -25.56 13.62 25.81
C ASP A 178 -24.68 14.65 25.09
N ALA A 179 -24.72 14.68 23.75
CA ALA A 179 -23.93 15.59 22.94
C ALA A 179 -24.56 16.98 22.73
N LEU A 180 -25.88 17.04 22.56
CA LEU A 180 -26.60 18.25 22.12
C LEU A 180 -27.60 18.79 23.16
N GLY A 181 -27.82 18.06 24.26
CA GLY A 181 -28.81 18.42 25.27
C GLY A 181 -30.22 18.50 24.68
N GLU A 182 -30.89 19.63 24.93
CA GLU A 182 -32.26 19.85 24.44
C GLU A 182 -32.35 20.02 22.93
N ASP A 183 -31.24 20.34 22.25
CA ASP A 183 -31.19 20.50 20.80
C ASP A 183 -31.12 19.13 20.07
N ALA A 184 -31.09 18.02 20.80
CA ALA A 184 -31.08 16.68 20.22
C ALA A 184 -32.38 16.41 19.43
N PRO A 185 -32.28 15.96 18.15
CA PRO A 185 -33.44 15.80 17.29
C PRO A 185 -34.31 14.62 17.72
N TYR A 186 -35.63 14.78 17.57
CA TYR A 186 -36.57 13.68 17.67
C TYR A 186 -36.57 12.84 16.39
N VAL A 187 -36.59 11.53 16.57
CA VAL A 187 -36.66 10.53 15.51
C VAL A 187 -37.94 9.73 15.69
N LEU A 188 -38.62 9.45 14.58
CA LEU A 188 -39.78 8.56 14.54
C LEU A 188 -39.29 7.12 14.37
N GLY A 189 -39.76 6.21 15.21
CA GLY A 189 -39.46 4.79 15.07
C GLY A 189 -40.20 3.92 16.07
N GLY A 190 -39.66 2.75 16.36
CA GLY A 190 -40.21 1.80 17.34
C GLY A 190 -39.18 1.40 18.38
N ILE A 191 -39.62 0.60 19.34
CA ILE A 191 -38.75 -0.06 20.32
C ILE A 191 -38.75 -1.55 20.00
N ALA A 192 -37.58 -2.12 19.73
CA ALA A 192 -37.42 -3.48 19.23
C ALA A 192 -38.10 -4.52 20.15
N GLU A 193 -37.93 -4.37 21.46
CA GLU A 193 -38.54 -5.21 22.49
C GLU A 193 -40.07 -5.16 22.44
N GLN A 194 -40.65 -3.99 22.18
CA GLN A 194 -42.10 -3.84 22.08
C GLN A 194 -42.61 -4.50 20.81
N PHE A 195 -41.89 -4.38 19.69
CA PHE A 195 -42.26 -5.04 18.44
C PHE A 195 -42.21 -6.56 18.60
N ALA A 196 -41.16 -7.09 19.23
CA ALA A 196 -41.07 -8.51 19.54
C ALA A 196 -42.27 -9.00 20.39
N GLN A 197 -42.65 -8.24 21.43
CA GLN A 197 -43.80 -8.55 22.30
C GLN A 197 -45.15 -8.44 21.58
N SER A 198 -45.25 -7.60 20.56
CA SER A 198 -46.45 -7.36 19.75
C SER A 198 -46.65 -8.39 18.63
N GLY A 199 -45.87 -9.48 18.61
CA GLY A 199 -45.95 -10.50 17.57
C GLY A 199 -45.24 -10.11 16.26
N LEU A 200 -44.37 -9.10 16.30
CA LEU A 200 -43.53 -8.65 15.18
C LEU A 200 -42.07 -9.10 15.34
N ALA A 201 -41.82 -10.21 16.03
CA ALA A 201 -40.46 -10.71 16.26
C ALA A 201 -39.66 -10.95 14.97
N HIS A 202 -40.33 -11.28 13.85
CA HIS A 202 -39.67 -11.43 12.53
C HIS A 202 -39.19 -10.12 11.91
N THR A 203 -39.54 -8.97 12.48
CA THR A 203 -39.05 -7.66 12.07
C THR A 203 -37.97 -7.13 13.02
N VAL A 204 -37.52 -7.94 13.97
CA VAL A 204 -36.57 -7.54 15.00
C VAL A 204 -35.25 -8.27 14.76
N GLY A 205 -34.17 -7.50 14.71
CA GLY A 205 -32.82 -8.04 14.75
C GLY A 205 -32.35 -8.19 16.19
N GLU A 206 -31.65 -9.28 16.49
CA GLU A 206 -31.10 -9.58 17.80
C GLU A 206 -29.60 -9.31 17.85
N ASP A 207 -29.09 -8.92 19.03
CA ASP A 207 -27.65 -8.79 19.30
C ASP A 207 -26.97 -10.16 19.50
N ALA A 208 -25.68 -10.14 19.87
CA ALA A 208 -24.89 -11.35 20.10
C ALA A 208 -25.38 -12.18 21.30
N GLU A 209 -26.12 -11.56 22.22
CA GLU A 209 -26.71 -12.17 23.41
C GLU A 209 -28.14 -12.68 23.16
N GLY A 210 -28.68 -12.47 21.96
CA GLY A 210 -30.04 -12.86 21.58
C GLY A 210 -31.11 -11.90 22.10
N LEU A 211 -30.75 -10.66 22.42
CA LEU A 211 -31.69 -9.64 22.85
C LEU A 211 -32.12 -8.77 21.67
N PRO A 212 -33.37 -8.29 21.62
CA PRO A 212 -33.82 -7.33 20.61
C PRO A 212 -32.93 -6.09 20.57
N GLU A 213 -32.32 -5.80 19.43
CA GLU A 213 -31.40 -4.66 19.25
C GLU A 213 -31.91 -3.68 18.19
N SER A 214 -32.48 -4.19 17.11
CA SER A 214 -32.84 -3.39 15.95
C SER A 214 -34.21 -3.76 15.38
N ILE A 215 -34.78 -2.84 14.61
CA ILE A 215 -35.97 -3.11 13.81
C ILE A 215 -35.51 -3.17 12.35
N GLU A 216 -35.80 -4.29 11.69
CA GLU A 216 -35.55 -4.44 10.27
C GLU A 216 -36.69 -3.80 9.47
N ASP A 217 -36.41 -2.67 8.82
CA ASP A 217 -37.40 -1.91 8.06
C ASP A 217 -38.04 -2.71 6.92
N ARG A 218 -37.26 -3.58 6.27
CA ARG A 218 -37.73 -4.35 5.10
C ARG A 218 -38.82 -5.38 5.47
N PRO A 219 -38.63 -6.31 6.43
CA PRO A 219 -39.71 -7.19 6.87
C PRO A 219 -40.86 -6.41 7.53
N LEU A 220 -40.61 -5.28 8.20
CA LEU A 220 -41.67 -4.42 8.70
C LEU A 220 -42.55 -3.87 7.56
N LEU A 221 -41.95 -3.40 6.46
CA LEU A 221 -42.69 -2.93 5.29
C LEU A 221 -43.59 -4.02 4.69
N PHE A 222 -43.09 -5.25 4.58
CA PHE A 222 -43.91 -6.37 4.08
C PHE A 222 -45.03 -6.77 5.05
N THR A 223 -44.80 -6.61 6.36
CA THR A 223 -45.83 -6.79 7.40
C THR A 223 -46.95 -5.76 7.24
N LEU A 224 -46.60 -4.48 7.05
CA LEU A 224 -47.58 -3.42 6.79
C LEU A 224 -48.38 -3.69 5.50
N MET A 225 -47.72 -4.19 4.45
CA MET A 225 -48.39 -4.57 3.20
C MET A 225 -49.39 -5.72 3.43
N LEU A 226 -49.02 -6.74 4.23
CA LEU A 226 -49.93 -7.82 4.61
C LEU A 226 -51.13 -7.31 5.43
N ALA A 227 -50.90 -6.40 6.38
CA ALA A 227 -51.97 -5.77 7.15
C ALA A 227 -52.97 -5.03 6.24
N VAL A 228 -52.47 -4.28 5.24
CA VAL A 228 -53.33 -3.60 4.24
C VAL A 228 -54.12 -4.61 3.41
N GLN A 229 -53.52 -5.73 3.00
CA GLN A 229 -54.23 -6.79 2.27
C GLN A 229 -55.35 -7.41 3.11
N GLN A 230 -55.09 -7.69 4.39
CA GLN A 230 -56.08 -8.23 5.32
C GLN A 230 -57.22 -7.24 5.58
N LEU A 231 -56.91 -5.96 5.79
CA LEU A 231 -57.92 -4.91 5.94
C LEU A 231 -58.76 -4.76 4.67
N SER A 232 -58.15 -4.76 3.49
CA SER A 232 -58.88 -4.68 2.22
C SER A 232 -59.82 -5.87 2.03
N ALA A 233 -59.41 -7.08 2.39
CA ALA A 233 -60.27 -8.25 2.35
C ALA A 233 -61.48 -8.10 3.30
N ARG A 234 -61.25 -7.64 4.54
CA ARG A 234 -62.31 -7.38 5.52
C ARG A 234 -63.32 -6.33 5.04
N VAL A 235 -62.83 -5.23 4.45
CA VAL A 235 -63.69 -4.18 3.88
C VAL A 235 -64.55 -4.73 2.74
N ARG A 236 -63.97 -5.51 1.81
CA ARG A 236 -64.74 -6.12 0.72
C ARG A 236 -65.84 -7.06 1.22
N THR A 237 -65.59 -7.79 2.31
CA THR A 237 -66.62 -8.62 2.94
C THR A 237 -67.73 -7.76 3.53
N LEU A 238 -67.38 -6.69 4.26
CA LEU A 238 -68.36 -5.77 4.86
C LEU A 238 -69.17 -4.98 3.83
N GLU A 239 -68.59 -4.67 2.66
CA GLU A 239 -69.28 -3.96 1.57
C GLU A 239 -70.15 -4.88 0.70
N ALA A 240 -69.99 -6.21 0.83
CA ALA A 240 -70.79 -7.20 0.11
C ALA A 240 -72.07 -7.61 0.87
N ASP A 241 -72.15 -7.27 2.15
CA ASP A 241 -73.31 -7.46 3.04
C ASP A 241 -74.19 -6.19 3.10
#